data_AF-A0A7M1Q5B0-F1
#
_entry.id   AF-A0A7M1Q5B0-F1
#
_cell.length_a   1.000
_cell.length_b   1.000
_cell.length_c   1.000
_cell.angle_alpha   90.00
_cell.angle_beta   90.00
_cell.angle_gamma   90.00
#
_symmetry.space_group_name_H-M   'P 1'
#
loop_
_entity.id
_entity.type
_entity.pdbx_description
1 polymer ?
#
loop_
_entity_poly.entity_id
_entity_poly.type
_entity_poly.pdbx_seq_one_letter_code
_entity_poly.pdbx_strand_id
1 'polypeptide(L)'
;MKILVNEKEFRVTANTTAFTVKQIYKANADMVILNGFIINKDAALKENDTLTLIKRGEIPLREELESLLIARHSPGVHNRIKNARVAIAGLGGLGSNIAVSLARIGIGHLTLLDFDIVEPCNLNRQQYFIKHIGMKKTEALKDLLYNINPYVEVKTQDIFIEENNIEQLFKDANIIVEALDSAVSKATLINTVMLKMPHKIIVSASGVAGYFSNNTIITKKIKDNFYLIGDSVSEAKPGCGLMAPRVAIAANHQANTVLRILMDEKDV
;
A
#
# COMPACT_ATOMS: atom_id res chain seq x y z
N MET A 1 -32.11 10.90 -15.31
CA MET A 1 -31.53 10.29 -14.09
C MET A 1 -30.04 10.59 -14.06
N LYS A 2 -29.51 10.85 -12.86
CA LYS A 2 -28.09 11.09 -12.63
C LYS A 2 -27.37 9.76 -12.36
N ILE A 3 -26.26 9.51 -13.04
CA ILE A 3 -25.38 8.34 -12.82
C ILE A 3 -23.93 8.81 -12.70
N LEU A 4 -23.03 7.92 -12.30
CA LEU A 4 -21.59 8.12 -12.40
C LEU A 4 -21.03 7.26 -13.54
N VAL A 5 -20.25 7.85 -14.43
CA VAL A 5 -19.49 7.14 -15.47
C VAL A 5 -18.01 7.42 -15.22
N ASN A 6 -17.22 6.40 -14.87
CA ASN A 6 -15.83 6.55 -14.43
C ASN A 6 -15.67 7.67 -13.38
N GLU A 7 -16.45 7.62 -12.31
CA GLU A 7 -16.55 8.63 -11.21
C GLU A 7 -17.00 10.04 -11.61
N LYS A 8 -17.36 10.28 -12.89
CA LYS A 8 -17.86 11.59 -13.35
C LYS A 8 -19.38 11.59 -13.44
N GLU A 9 -20.01 12.65 -12.95
CA GLU A 9 -21.45 12.83 -13.10
C GLU A 9 -21.84 12.83 -14.58
N PHE A 10 -22.78 11.97 -14.93
CA PHE A 10 -23.32 11.87 -16.28
C PHE A 10 -24.85 11.81 -16.22
N ARG A 11 -25.52 12.60 -17.05
CA ARG A 11 -26.99 12.66 -17.09
C ARG A 11 -27.49 11.87 -18.28
N VAL A 12 -28.42 10.96 -18.01
CA VAL A 12 -29.04 10.09 -19.03
C VAL A 12 -30.56 10.15 -18.95
N THR A 13 -31.23 9.89 -20.07
CA THR A 13 -32.69 9.80 -20.13
C THR A 13 -33.18 8.49 -19.53
N ALA A 14 -34.47 8.43 -19.18
CA ALA A 14 -35.10 7.17 -18.79
C ALA A 14 -34.90 6.09 -19.87
N ASN A 15 -34.75 4.84 -19.45
CA ASN A 15 -34.46 3.67 -20.30
C ASN A 15 -33.08 3.62 -20.97
N THR A 16 -32.16 4.52 -20.62
CA THR A 16 -30.77 4.41 -21.08
C THR A 16 -30.11 3.16 -20.49
N THR A 17 -29.40 2.41 -21.33
CA THR A 17 -28.70 1.19 -20.92
C THR A 17 -27.20 1.39 -20.77
N ALA A 18 -26.54 0.48 -20.05
CA ALA A 18 -25.10 0.49 -19.85
C ALA A 18 -24.33 0.45 -21.17
N PHE A 19 -24.76 -0.36 -22.15
CA PHE A 19 -24.09 -0.43 -23.45
C PHE A 19 -24.36 0.81 -24.31
N THR A 20 -25.51 1.46 -24.15
CA THR A 20 -25.77 2.76 -24.79
C THR A 20 -24.77 3.82 -24.29
N VAL A 21 -24.59 3.92 -22.97
CA VAL A 21 -23.59 4.82 -22.38
C VAL A 21 -22.18 4.45 -22.82
N LYS A 22 -21.84 3.15 -22.88
CA LYS A 22 -20.56 2.69 -23.44
C LYS A 22 -20.32 3.26 -24.84
N GLN A 23 -21.27 3.14 -25.75
CA GLN A 23 -21.10 3.61 -27.13
C GLN A 23 -20.87 5.12 -27.21
N ILE A 24 -21.50 5.90 -26.33
CA ILE A 24 -21.37 7.37 -26.30
C ILE A 24 -20.06 7.79 -25.65
N TYR A 25 -19.68 7.17 -24.52
CA TYR A 25 -18.61 7.64 -23.66
C TYR A 25 -17.25 7.00 -23.98
N LYS A 26 -17.23 5.70 -24.26
CA LYS A 26 -16.01 4.92 -24.55
C LYS A 26 -16.34 3.69 -25.38
N ALA A 27 -16.64 3.90 -26.67
CA ALA A 27 -17.13 2.85 -27.58
C ALA A 27 -16.19 1.64 -27.67
N ASN A 28 -14.88 1.88 -27.53
CA ASN A 28 -13.83 0.86 -27.57
C ASN A 28 -13.59 0.13 -26.23
N ALA A 29 -14.36 0.42 -25.17
CA ALA A 29 -14.31 -0.33 -23.92
C ALA A 29 -14.75 -1.78 -24.15
N ASP A 30 -13.95 -2.74 -23.70
CA ASP A 30 -14.25 -4.18 -23.79
C ASP A 30 -14.68 -4.77 -22.44
N MET A 31 -14.65 -3.96 -21.37
CA MET A 31 -15.15 -4.32 -20.06
C MET A 31 -16.10 -3.23 -19.55
N VAL A 32 -17.30 -3.64 -19.17
CA VAL A 32 -18.36 -2.79 -18.63
C VAL A 32 -18.66 -3.27 -17.23
N ILE A 33 -18.51 -2.39 -16.25
CA ILE A 33 -18.73 -2.70 -14.84
C ILE A 33 -19.88 -1.83 -14.34
N LEU A 34 -20.96 -2.46 -13.90
CA LEU A 34 -22.10 -1.80 -13.31
C LEU A 34 -22.13 -2.08 -11.80
N ASN A 35 -22.08 -1.04 -10.99
CA ASN A 35 -22.08 -1.12 -9.52
C ASN A 35 -21.05 -2.12 -8.97
N GLY A 36 -19.87 -2.14 -9.59
CA GLY A 36 -18.76 -3.02 -9.23
C GLY A 36 -18.79 -4.42 -9.83
N PHE A 37 -19.82 -4.80 -10.58
CA PHE A 37 -19.92 -6.11 -11.23
C PHE A 37 -19.70 -6.01 -12.74
N ILE A 38 -18.86 -6.87 -13.30
CA ILE A 38 -18.69 -6.98 -14.75
C ILE A 38 -20.00 -7.50 -15.34
N ILE A 39 -20.57 -6.76 -16.31
CA ILE A 39 -21.74 -7.18 -17.04
C ILE A 39 -21.35 -7.60 -18.47
N ASN A 40 -21.87 -8.75 -18.89
CA ASN A 40 -21.68 -9.28 -20.26
C ASN A 40 -22.95 -9.15 -21.12
N LYS A 41 -24.05 -8.72 -20.50
CA LYS A 41 -25.33 -8.43 -21.15
C LYS A 41 -25.70 -6.99 -20.83
N ASP A 42 -26.40 -6.36 -21.76
CA ASP A 42 -26.85 -4.99 -21.54
C ASP A 42 -27.84 -4.92 -20.38
N ALA A 43 -27.80 -3.81 -19.65
CA ALA A 43 -28.59 -3.60 -18.45
C ALA A 43 -29.14 -2.16 -18.43
N ALA A 44 -30.42 -2.02 -18.06
CA ALA A 44 -31.01 -0.70 -17.85
C ALA A 44 -30.37 -0.03 -16.63
N LEU A 45 -29.96 1.23 -16.79
CA LEU A 45 -29.38 2.01 -15.71
C LEU A 45 -30.46 2.61 -14.83
N LYS A 46 -30.11 2.84 -13.57
CA LYS A 46 -30.94 3.48 -12.55
C LYS A 46 -30.26 4.74 -12.03
N GLU A 47 -31.03 5.60 -11.37
CA GLU A 47 -30.48 6.75 -10.68
C GLU A 47 -29.43 6.32 -9.64
N ASN A 48 -28.31 7.03 -9.59
CA ASN A 48 -27.13 6.77 -8.76
C ASN A 48 -26.35 5.49 -9.09
N ASP A 49 -26.63 4.81 -10.20
CA ASP A 49 -25.75 3.73 -10.67
C ASP A 49 -24.35 4.27 -11.00
N THR A 50 -23.35 3.43 -10.76
CA THR A 50 -21.96 3.66 -11.14
C THR A 50 -21.58 2.72 -12.28
N LEU A 51 -21.15 3.30 -13.40
CA LEU A 51 -20.71 2.59 -14.58
C LEU A 51 -19.21 2.84 -14.81
N THR A 52 -18.40 1.81 -14.75
CA THR A 52 -16.97 1.87 -15.09
C THR A 52 -16.75 1.23 -16.46
N LEU A 53 -16.14 1.97 -17.38
CA LEU A 53 -15.88 1.56 -18.76
C LEU A 53 -14.39 1.46 -18.98
N ILE A 54 -13.90 0.26 -19.31
CA ILE A 54 -12.47 -0.03 -19.40
C ILE A 54 -12.17 -0.70 -20.74
N LYS A 55 -11.00 -0.35 -21.30
CA LYS A 55 -10.39 -1.05 -22.43
C LYS A 55 -9.14 -1.79 -21.93
N ARG A 56 -9.11 -3.11 -22.07
CA ARG A 56 -7.94 -3.91 -21.70
C ARG A 56 -6.73 -3.55 -22.56
N GLY A 57 -5.54 -3.72 -21.98
CA GLY A 57 -4.27 -3.41 -22.64
C GLY A 57 -3.86 -1.94 -22.58
N GLU A 58 -4.71 -1.06 -22.03
CA GLU A 58 -4.38 0.33 -21.74
C GLU A 58 -4.16 0.52 -20.23
N ILE A 59 -3.34 1.52 -19.88
CA ILE A 59 -3.27 2.00 -18.50
C ILE A 59 -4.58 2.73 -18.20
N PRO A 60 -5.39 2.29 -17.23
CA PRO A 60 -6.64 2.96 -16.90
C PRO A 60 -6.36 4.39 -16.46
N LEU A 61 -7.26 5.32 -16.78
CA LEU A 61 -7.22 6.68 -16.25
C LEU A 61 -7.34 6.67 -14.71
N ARG A 62 -6.98 7.78 -14.05
CA ARG A 62 -7.03 7.87 -12.58
C ARG A 62 -8.41 7.52 -12.06
N GLU A 63 -9.44 8.15 -12.62
CA GLU A 63 -10.82 7.98 -12.21
C GLU A 63 -11.33 6.56 -12.51
N GLU A 64 -10.86 5.94 -13.59
CA GLU A 64 -11.18 4.53 -13.90
C GLU A 64 -10.60 3.57 -12.87
N LEU A 65 -9.32 3.75 -12.50
CA LEU A 65 -8.67 2.89 -11.51
C LEU A 65 -9.24 3.12 -10.10
N GLU A 66 -9.52 4.37 -9.74
CA GLU A 66 -10.18 4.70 -8.46
C GLU A 66 -11.57 4.05 -8.37
N SER A 67 -12.37 4.12 -9.44
CA SER A 67 -13.69 3.46 -9.50
C SER A 67 -13.59 1.95 -9.23
N LEU A 68 -12.60 1.28 -9.83
CA LEU A 68 -12.35 -0.15 -9.60
C LEU A 68 -11.99 -0.47 -8.15
N LEU A 69 -11.16 0.37 -7.53
CA LEU A 69 -10.77 0.20 -6.13
C LEU A 69 -11.97 0.39 -5.20
N ILE A 70 -12.76 1.45 -5.42
CA ILE A 70 -14.01 1.72 -4.69
C ILE A 70 -14.95 0.52 -4.77
N ALA A 71 -15.11 -0.06 -5.96
CA ALA A 71 -15.96 -1.23 -6.20
C ALA A 71 -15.49 -2.53 -5.54
N ARG A 72 -14.26 -2.60 -5.03
CA ARG A 72 -13.67 -3.79 -4.38
C ARG A 72 -13.39 -3.59 -2.90
N HIS A 73 -13.36 -2.35 -2.44
CA HIS A 73 -13.26 -2.03 -1.03
C HIS A 73 -14.63 -2.01 -0.35
N SER A 74 -14.64 -2.17 0.97
CA SER A 74 -15.82 -1.86 1.77
C SER A 74 -16.19 -0.36 1.60
N PRO A 75 -17.48 0.00 1.69
CA PRO A 75 -17.92 1.39 1.55
C PRO A 75 -17.14 2.35 2.47
N GLY A 76 -16.75 3.52 1.93
CA GLY A 76 -16.03 4.57 2.68
C GLY A 76 -14.53 4.34 2.88
N VAL A 77 -14.03 3.11 2.73
CA VAL A 77 -12.61 2.75 2.97
C VAL A 77 -11.67 3.49 2.00
N HIS A 78 -11.97 3.48 0.70
CA HIS A 78 -11.09 4.08 -0.31
C HIS A 78 -10.83 5.58 -0.06
N ASN A 79 -11.86 6.35 0.33
CA ASN A 79 -11.70 7.79 0.57
C ASN A 79 -10.75 8.07 1.74
N ARG A 80 -10.72 7.22 2.77
CA ARG A 80 -9.78 7.36 3.88
C ARG A 80 -8.35 6.99 3.47
N ILE A 81 -8.19 5.89 2.73
CA ILE A 81 -6.89 5.40 2.25
C ILE A 81 -6.25 6.39 1.25
N LYS A 82 -7.04 6.94 0.32
CA LYS A 82 -6.58 7.91 -0.70
C LYS A 82 -6.04 9.21 -0.09
N ASN A 83 -6.51 9.61 1.09
CA ASN A 83 -6.03 10.82 1.75
C ASN A 83 -4.89 10.54 2.75
N ALA A 84 -4.56 9.28 2.98
CA ALA A 84 -3.55 8.90 3.97
C ALA A 84 -2.12 9.19 3.48
N ARG A 85 -1.25 9.49 4.45
CA ARG A 85 0.19 9.70 4.27
C ARG A 85 0.95 8.74 5.17
N VAL A 86 1.67 7.80 4.55
CA VAL A 86 2.45 6.78 5.25
C VAL A 86 3.91 6.91 4.85
N ALA A 87 4.81 6.83 5.83
CA ALA A 87 6.25 6.75 5.59
C ALA A 87 6.75 5.35 5.93
N ILE A 88 7.66 4.82 5.11
CA ILE A 88 8.28 3.50 5.31
C ILE A 88 9.79 3.70 5.45
N ALA A 89 10.31 3.34 6.63
CA ALA A 89 11.72 3.42 6.98
C ALA A 89 12.39 2.06 6.78
N GLY A 90 13.24 1.95 5.75
CA GLY A 90 13.83 0.70 5.30
C GLY A 90 12.95 0.03 4.25
N LEU A 91 13.53 -0.30 3.10
CA LEU A 91 12.89 -0.85 1.90
C LEU A 91 13.42 -2.24 1.58
N GLY A 92 13.91 -2.96 2.60
CA GLY A 92 14.30 -4.35 2.50
C GLY A 92 13.11 -5.32 2.38
N GLY A 93 13.22 -6.49 3.03
CA GLY A 93 12.20 -7.54 2.94
C GLY A 93 10.83 -7.09 3.40
N LEU A 94 10.75 -6.41 4.54
CA LEU A 94 9.48 -5.92 5.07
C LEU A 94 8.98 -4.70 4.27
N GLY A 95 9.78 -3.64 4.19
CA GLY A 95 9.36 -2.37 3.60
C GLY A 95 8.93 -2.46 2.14
N SER A 96 9.65 -3.22 1.30
CA SER A 96 9.26 -3.40 -0.10
C SER A 96 7.91 -4.13 -0.26
N ASN A 97 7.65 -5.14 0.57
CA ASN A 97 6.37 -5.84 0.60
C ASN A 97 5.23 -4.94 1.12
N ILE A 98 5.49 -4.18 2.20
CA ILE A 98 4.52 -3.22 2.76
C ILE A 98 4.11 -2.19 1.70
N ALA A 99 5.08 -1.58 1.02
CA ALA A 99 4.83 -0.56 0.01
C ALA A 99 3.98 -1.10 -1.14
N VAL A 100 4.28 -2.32 -1.62
CA VAL A 100 3.48 -3.00 -2.65
C VAL A 100 2.04 -3.20 -2.18
N SER A 101 1.84 -3.70 -0.96
CA SER A 101 0.49 -3.96 -0.44
C SER A 101 -0.30 -2.67 -0.23
N LEU A 102 0.33 -1.61 0.29
CA LEU A 102 -0.30 -0.29 0.46
C LEU A 102 -0.66 0.35 -0.90
N ALA A 103 0.20 0.22 -1.91
CA ALA A 103 -0.11 0.72 -3.25
C ALA A 103 -1.27 -0.02 -3.91
N ARG A 104 -1.38 -1.34 -3.69
CA ARG A 104 -2.48 -2.18 -4.22
C ARG A 104 -3.85 -1.81 -3.65
N ILE A 105 -3.91 -1.36 -2.40
CA ILE A 105 -5.15 -0.85 -1.79
C ILE A 105 -5.39 0.64 -2.08
N GLY A 106 -4.52 1.27 -2.88
CA GLY A 106 -4.69 2.66 -3.32
C GLY A 106 -4.36 3.71 -2.27
N ILE A 107 -3.33 3.47 -1.44
CA ILE A 107 -2.79 4.50 -0.54
C ILE A 107 -2.51 5.80 -1.30
N GLY A 108 -2.90 6.93 -0.73
CA GLY A 108 -2.68 8.24 -1.37
C GLY A 108 -1.22 8.57 -1.55
N HIS A 109 -0.46 8.52 -0.46
CA HIS A 109 0.91 9.02 -0.41
C HIS A 109 1.82 8.06 0.35
N LEU A 110 2.96 7.75 -0.26
CA LEU A 110 4.05 6.99 0.33
C LEU A 110 5.33 7.82 0.34
N THR A 111 5.96 7.94 1.52
CA THR A 111 7.35 8.38 1.61
C THR A 111 8.23 7.16 1.85
N LEU A 112 9.17 6.91 0.96
CA LEU A 112 10.05 5.74 0.97
C LEU A 112 11.46 6.18 1.34
N LEU A 113 12.00 5.65 2.44
CA LEU A 113 13.32 6.01 2.95
C LEU A 113 14.22 4.78 3.03
N ASP A 114 15.33 4.81 2.30
CA ASP A 114 16.40 3.83 2.34
C ASP A 114 17.66 4.47 1.74
N PHE A 115 18.84 3.92 1.98
CA PHE A 115 20.10 4.40 1.43
C PHE A 115 20.86 3.29 0.66
N ASP A 116 20.35 2.06 0.70
CA ASP A 116 20.98 0.92 0.07
C ASP A 116 20.67 0.84 -1.43
N ILE A 117 21.46 0.00 -2.10
CA ILE A 117 21.31 -0.43 -3.48
C ILE A 117 20.71 -1.85 -3.49
N VAL A 118 20.00 -2.18 -4.57
CA VAL A 118 19.47 -3.53 -4.80
C VAL A 118 20.62 -4.48 -5.18
N GLU A 119 20.80 -5.53 -4.39
CA GLU A 119 21.80 -6.57 -4.62
C GLU A 119 21.18 -7.92 -5.03
N PRO A 120 21.93 -8.82 -5.69
CA PRO A 120 21.42 -10.16 -6.04
C PRO A 120 20.93 -10.95 -4.81
N CYS A 121 21.61 -10.82 -3.67
CA CYS A 121 21.26 -11.52 -2.43
C CYS A 121 19.93 -11.04 -1.81
N ASN A 122 19.39 -9.91 -2.28
CA ASN A 122 18.13 -9.34 -1.82
C ASN A 122 16.90 -10.01 -2.46
N LEU A 123 17.05 -10.52 -3.68
CA LEU A 123 15.93 -11.02 -4.50
C LEU A 123 15.21 -12.22 -3.90
N ASN A 124 15.81 -12.91 -2.93
CA ASN A 124 15.20 -14.05 -2.26
C ASN A 124 14.01 -13.67 -1.35
N ARG A 125 13.82 -12.39 -1.04
CA ARG A 125 12.81 -11.91 -0.06
C ARG A 125 12.30 -10.48 -0.23
N GLN A 126 12.86 -9.73 -1.17
CA GLN A 126 12.48 -8.33 -1.46
C GLN A 126 11.76 -8.27 -2.80
N GLN A 127 10.88 -7.28 -3.00
CA GLN A 127 10.03 -7.17 -4.20
C GLN A 127 10.79 -6.77 -5.49
N TYR A 128 12.12 -6.61 -5.41
CA TYR A 128 12.94 -6.23 -6.54
C TYR A 128 13.05 -7.33 -7.60
N PHE A 129 13.34 -6.94 -8.84
CA PHE A 129 13.52 -7.83 -9.98
C PHE A 129 14.98 -7.80 -10.42
N ILE A 130 15.39 -8.77 -11.26
CA ILE A 130 16.74 -8.83 -11.82
C ILE A 130 17.13 -7.50 -12.50
N LYS A 131 16.19 -6.85 -13.21
CA LYS A 131 16.41 -5.55 -13.86
C LYS A 131 16.75 -4.40 -12.90
N HIS A 132 16.48 -4.56 -11.60
CA HIS A 132 16.72 -3.53 -10.59
C HIS A 132 18.08 -3.64 -9.91
N ILE A 133 18.86 -4.71 -10.14
CA ILE A 133 20.18 -4.87 -9.53
C ILE A 133 21.05 -3.66 -9.86
N GLY A 134 21.68 -3.06 -8.85
CA GLY A 134 22.51 -1.86 -8.98
C GLY A 134 21.75 -0.52 -8.89
N MET A 135 20.41 -0.54 -8.85
CA MET A 135 19.61 0.66 -8.58
C MET A 135 19.50 0.93 -7.08
N LYS A 136 19.37 2.20 -6.70
CA LYS A 136 18.94 2.58 -5.34
C LYS A 136 17.61 1.92 -5.02
N LYS A 137 17.46 1.35 -3.82
CA LYS A 137 16.24 0.66 -3.38
C LYS A 137 15.00 1.55 -3.45
N THR A 138 15.18 2.85 -3.18
CA THR A 138 14.15 3.88 -3.31
C THR A 138 13.63 4.01 -4.73
N GLU A 139 14.51 4.17 -5.72
CA GLU A 139 14.14 4.32 -7.13
C GLU A 139 13.61 3.02 -7.74
N ALA A 140 14.22 1.89 -7.41
CA ALA A 140 13.72 0.57 -7.85
C ALA A 140 12.31 0.30 -7.33
N LEU A 141 12.02 0.66 -6.08
CA LEU A 141 10.68 0.48 -5.51
C LEU A 141 9.70 1.48 -6.12
N LYS A 142 10.11 2.73 -6.37
CA LYS A 142 9.27 3.71 -7.08
C LYS A 142 8.86 3.21 -8.47
N ASP A 143 9.79 2.62 -9.25
CA ASP A 143 9.46 1.97 -10.54
C ASP A 143 8.42 0.86 -10.36
N LEU A 144 8.63 -0.04 -9.39
CA LEU A 144 7.68 -1.12 -9.08
C LEU A 144 6.28 -0.59 -8.74
N LEU A 145 6.19 0.40 -7.87
CA LEU A 145 4.91 0.97 -7.44
C LEU A 145 4.20 1.68 -8.59
N TYR A 146 4.93 2.37 -9.48
CA TYR A 146 4.35 2.99 -10.67
C TYR A 146 3.68 1.95 -11.59
N ASN A 147 4.30 0.77 -11.74
CA ASN A 147 3.75 -0.34 -12.51
C ASN A 147 2.56 -1.04 -11.81
N ILE A 148 2.38 -0.85 -10.51
CA ILE A 148 1.26 -1.39 -9.73
C ILE A 148 0.08 -0.41 -9.75
N ASN A 149 0.34 0.84 -9.42
CA ASN A 149 -0.64 1.91 -9.31
C ASN A 149 0.05 3.26 -9.55
N PRO A 150 -0.03 3.82 -10.77
CA PRO A 150 0.66 5.06 -11.13
C PRO A 150 0.07 6.31 -10.46
N TYR A 151 -1.03 6.18 -9.73
CA TYR A 151 -1.72 7.30 -9.08
C TYR A 151 -1.41 7.44 -7.58
N VAL A 152 -0.60 6.54 -7.03
CA VAL A 152 0.00 6.72 -5.70
C VAL A 152 1.07 7.80 -5.78
N GLU A 153 1.00 8.81 -4.92
CA GLU A 153 2.06 9.80 -4.81
C GLU A 153 3.25 9.19 -4.03
N VAL A 154 4.33 8.89 -4.75
CA VAL A 154 5.53 8.30 -4.17
C VAL A 154 6.65 9.33 -4.09
N LYS A 155 7.04 9.67 -2.86
CA LYS A 155 8.23 10.46 -2.54
C LYS A 155 9.35 9.53 -2.08
N THR A 156 10.52 9.65 -2.68
CA THR A 156 11.72 8.89 -2.29
C THR A 156 12.70 9.79 -1.56
N GLN A 157 13.39 9.22 -0.56
CA GLN A 157 14.51 9.86 0.13
C GLN A 157 15.64 8.84 0.23
N ASP A 158 16.69 9.06 -0.56
CA ASP A 158 17.92 8.27 -0.51
C ASP A 158 18.80 8.77 0.65
N ILE A 159 18.55 8.26 1.86
CA ILE A 159 19.13 8.81 3.09
C ILE A 159 19.23 7.78 4.21
N PHE A 160 20.30 7.86 4.99
CA PHE A 160 20.44 7.14 6.24
C PHE A 160 19.65 7.85 7.35
N ILE A 161 18.83 7.11 8.09
CA ILE A 161 17.98 7.69 9.16
C ILE A 161 18.80 7.80 10.44
N GLU A 162 18.89 9.02 10.95
CA GLU A 162 19.64 9.36 12.17
C GLU A 162 18.78 10.23 13.08
N GLU A 163 19.09 10.24 14.37
CA GLU A 163 18.29 10.96 15.37
C GLU A 163 18.02 12.43 15.02
N ASN A 164 19.00 13.11 14.41
CA ASN A 164 18.92 14.53 14.07
C ASN A 164 18.04 14.83 12.83
N ASN A 165 17.70 13.83 12.02
CA ASN A 165 16.95 14.03 10.77
C ASN A 165 15.52 13.47 10.80
N ILE A 166 15.19 12.60 11.77
CA ILE A 166 13.88 11.94 11.91
C ILE A 166 12.71 12.93 11.86
N GLU A 167 12.73 13.99 12.66
CA GLU A 167 11.59 14.92 12.74
C GLU A 167 11.26 15.54 11.38
N GLN A 168 12.29 15.91 10.62
CA GLN A 168 12.13 16.47 9.29
C GLN A 168 11.70 15.41 8.26
N LEU A 169 12.26 14.21 8.32
CA LEU A 169 11.96 13.12 7.39
C LEU A 169 10.50 12.65 7.51
N PHE A 170 9.95 12.62 8.71
CA PHE A 170 8.63 12.05 9.01
C PHE A 170 7.54 13.11 9.29
N LYS A 171 7.83 14.40 9.10
CA LYS A 171 6.90 15.50 9.43
C LYS A 171 5.52 15.37 8.78
N ASP A 172 5.46 14.94 7.52
CA ASP A 172 4.24 14.93 6.71
C ASP A 172 3.43 13.63 6.84
N ALA A 173 4.03 12.55 7.37
CA ALA A 173 3.37 11.26 7.51
C ALA A 173 2.58 11.17 8.81
N ASN A 174 1.39 10.56 8.82
CA ASN A 174 0.65 10.31 10.06
C ASN A 174 1.05 8.97 10.70
N ILE A 175 1.41 8.01 9.86
CA ILE A 175 1.83 6.66 10.24
C ILE A 175 3.22 6.41 9.69
N ILE A 176 4.11 5.92 10.56
CA ILE A 176 5.49 5.55 10.26
C ILE A 176 5.57 4.04 10.39
N VAL A 177 5.92 3.37 9.30
CA VAL A 177 6.18 1.94 9.28
C VAL A 177 7.69 1.73 9.36
N GLU A 178 8.11 1.11 10.45
CA GLU A 178 9.51 0.79 10.69
C GLU A 178 9.80 -0.61 10.12
N ALA A 179 10.80 -0.68 9.26
CA ALA A 179 11.23 -1.88 8.54
C ALA A 179 12.76 -1.90 8.37
N LEU A 180 13.49 -1.33 9.34
CA LEU A 180 14.94 -1.29 9.41
C LEU A 180 15.48 -2.64 9.89
N ASP A 181 16.66 -3.00 9.41
CA ASP A 181 17.34 -4.26 9.68
C ASP A 181 18.18 -4.21 10.97
N SER A 182 18.79 -3.07 11.26
CA SER A 182 19.58 -2.84 12.47
C SER A 182 18.69 -2.60 13.70
N ALA A 183 18.94 -3.37 14.77
CA ALA A 183 18.30 -3.15 16.07
C ALA A 183 18.57 -1.74 16.63
N VAL A 184 19.76 -1.18 16.36
CA VAL A 184 20.13 0.19 16.79
C VAL A 184 19.29 1.21 16.04
N SER A 185 19.28 1.17 14.70
CA SER A 185 18.52 2.14 13.90
C SER A 185 17.01 2.05 14.17
N LYS A 186 16.49 0.83 14.39
CA LYS A 186 15.12 0.60 14.86
C LYS A 186 14.85 1.30 16.19
N ALA A 187 15.71 1.06 17.19
CA ALA A 187 15.54 1.67 18.51
C ALA A 187 15.64 3.21 18.44
N THR A 188 16.59 3.75 17.68
CA THR A 188 16.72 5.19 17.44
C THR A 188 15.44 5.76 16.84
N LEU A 189 14.92 5.17 15.75
CA LEU A 189 13.70 5.65 15.12
C LEU A 189 12.51 5.64 16.08
N ILE A 190 12.28 4.52 16.75
CA ILE A 190 11.15 4.35 17.67
C ILE A 190 11.26 5.32 18.83
N ASN A 191 12.42 5.40 19.49
CA ASN A 191 12.61 6.25 20.66
C ASN A 191 12.46 7.73 20.30
N THR A 192 13.07 8.18 19.20
CA THR A 192 13.00 9.59 18.78
C THR A 192 11.57 9.99 18.40
N VAL A 193 10.85 9.17 17.63
CA VAL A 193 9.45 9.46 17.27
C VAL A 193 8.56 9.47 18.50
N MET A 194 8.72 8.50 19.41
CA MET A 194 7.91 8.44 20.64
C MET A 194 8.18 9.62 21.57
N LEU A 195 9.41 10.12 21.63
CA LEU A 195 9.79 11.24 22.49
C LEU A 195 9.40 12.59 21.89
N LYS A 196 9.67 12.79 20.59
CA LYS A 196 9.59 14.11 19.95
C LYS A 196 8.34 14.29 19.08
N MET A 197 7.68 13.21 18.68
CA MET A 197 6.54 13.22 17.76
C MET A 197 5.38 12.35 18.28
N PRO A 198 4.89 12.53 19.53
CA PRO A 198 3.97 11.60 20.19
C PRO A 198 2.62 11.42 19.49
N HIS A 199 2.23 12.31 18.58
CA HIS A 199 1.01 12.20 17.78
C HIS A 199 1.16 11.28 16.55
N LYS A 200 2.39 10.88 16.19
CA LYS A 200 2.64 9.93 15.09
C LYS A 200 2.41 8.51 15.59
N ILE A 201 1.90 7.66 14.70
CA ILE A 201 1.70 6.24 14.98
C ILE A 201 2.84 5.44 14.36
N ILE A 202 3.40 4.50 15.12
CA ILE A 202 4.47 3.61 14.68
C ILE A 202 3.93 2.19 14.53
N VAL A 203 4.25 1.56 13.39
CA VAL A 203 4.02 0.14 13.14
C VAL A 203 5.35 -0.52 12.83
N SER A 204 5.86 -1.35 13.74
CA SER A 204 7.18 -2.01 13.65
C SER A 204 7.03 -3.53 13.54
N ALA A 205 8.12 -4.21 13.19
CA ALA A 205 8.21 -5.66 13.29
C ALA A 205 9.48 -6.14 14.01
N SER A 206 9.36 -7.31 14.63
CA SER A 206 10.48 -8.04 15.26
C SER A 206 10.22 -9.55 15.26
N GLY A 207 11.26 -10.35 14.99
CA GLY A 207 11.16 -11.80 14.97
C GLY A 207 10.40 -12.33 13.74
N VAL A 208 11.08 -12.34 12.59
CA VAL A 208 10.48 -12.72 11.29
C VAL A 208 11.31 -13.76 10.52
N ALA A 209 12.44 -14.20 11.07
CA ALA A 209 13.33 -15.16 10.43
C ALA A 209 12.79 -16.60 10.48
N GLY A 210 13.41 -17.46 9.67
CA GLY A 210 13.10 -18.88 9.58
C GLY A 210 11.87 -19.20 8.72
N TYR A 211 11.52 -20.48 8.71
CA TYR A 211 10.34 -21.04 8.04
C TYR A 211 9.28 -21.50 9.06
N PHE A 212 9.40 -21.06 10.31
CA PHE A 212 8.54 -21.51 11.43
C PHE A 212 7.05 -21.25 11.13
N SER A 213 6.17 -21.72 12.03
CA SER A 213 4.72 -21.52 11.87
C SER A 213 4.36 -20.05 11.67
N ASN A 214 3.62 -19.74 10.61
CA ASN A 214 3.17 -18.36 10.35
C ASN A 214 2.19 -17.84 11.40
N ASN A 215 1.52 -18.74 12.13
CA ASN A 215 0.57 -18.36 13.18
C ASN A 215 1.26 -17.77 14.43
N THR A 216 2.60 -17.83 14.51
CA THR A 216 3.34 -17.14 15.57
C THR A 216 3.55 -15.65 15.27
N ILE A 217 3.32 -15.21 14.03
CA ILE A 217 3.36 -13.81 13.65
C ILE A 217 2.03 -13.19 14.08
N ILE A 218 2.08 -12.41 15.15
CA ILE A 218 0.91 -11.72 15.70
C ILE A 218 1.19 -10.22 15.78
N THR A 219 0.12 -9.42 15.81
CA THR A 219 0.22 -8.00 16.13
C THR A 219 0.07 -7.85 17.64
N LYS A 220 0.83 -6.94 18.25
CA LYS A 220 0.69 -6.52 19.65
C LYS A 220 0.62 -5.01 19.70
N LYS A 221 -0.34 -4.47 20.45
CA LYS A 221 -0.38 -3.03 20.79
C LYS A 221 0.50 -2.81 22.01
N ILE A 222 1.62 -2.11 21.81
CA ILE A 222 2.57 -1.80 22.88
C ILE A 222 2.15 -0.52 23.61
N LYS A 223 1.65 0.47 22.85
CA LYS A 223 1.05 1.72 23.34
C LYS A 223 -0.04 2.18 22.37
N ASP A 224 -0.78 3.24 22.70
CA ASP A 224 -1.84 3.79 21.84
C ASP A 224 -1.39 4.19 20.44
N ASN A 225 -0.12 4.56 20.29
CA ASN A 225 0.48 4.96 19.03
C ASN A 225 1.65 4.03 18.62
N PHE A 226 1.77 2.83 19.20
CA PHE A 226 2.85 1.90 18.86
C PHE A 226 2.39 0.44 18.79
N TYR A 227 2.55 -0.14 17.60
CA TYR A 227 2.20 -1.52 17.27
C TYR A 227 3.44 -2.30 16.86
N LEU A 228 3.57 -3.53 17.34
CA LEU A 228 4.66 -4.44 17.04
C LEU A 228 4.13 -5.75 16.43
N ILE A 229 4.65 -6.12 15.27
CA ILE A 229 4.27 -7.32 14.54
C ILE A 229 5.41 -8.36 14.60
N GLY A 230 5.07 -9.62 14.75
CA GLY A 230 6.02 -10.74 14.64
C GLY A 230 6.04 -11.63 15.87
N ASP A 231 6.96 -12.59 15.89
CA ASP A 231 7.05 -13.56 16.99
C ASP A 231 7.97 -13.10 18.13
N SER A 232 8.69 -11.98 17.95
CA SER A 232 9.61 -11.38 18.92
C SER A 232 10.82 -12.25 19.32
N VAL A 233 11.03 -13.41 18.71
CA VAL A 233 12.09 -14.37 19.11
C VAL A 233 12.94 -14.89 17.94
N SER A 234 12.42 -14.88 16.71
CA SER A 234 13.09 -15.43 15.53
C SER A 234 13.97 -14.40 14.84
N GLU A 235 15.16 -14.18 15.41
CA GLU A 235 16.21 -13.35 14.80
C GLU A 235 16.90 -14.05 13.62
N ALA A 236 17.31 -13.27 12.63
CA ALA A 236 18.13 -13.76 11.52
C ALA A 236 19.57 -13.99 11.99
N LYS A 237 20.10 -15.18 11.74
CA LYS A 237 21.45 -15.58 12.17
C LYS A 237 22.00 -16.66 11.24
N PRO A 238 23.30 -17.01 11.30
CA PRO A 238 23.84 -18.14 10.55
C PRO A 238 22.99 -19.40 10.76
N GLY A 239 22.54 -20.03 9.67
CA GLY A 239 21.64 -21.19 9.69
C GLY A 239 20.14 -20.87 9.86
N CYS A 240 19.76 -19.61 10.12
CA CYS A 240 18.37 -19.16 10.22
C CYS A 240 18.19 -17.85 9.43
N GLY A 241 17.95 -17.99 8.12
CA GLY A 241 17.77 -16.87 7.22
C GLY A 241 16.33 -16.33 7.18
N LEU A 242 16.16 -15.22 6.47
CA LEU A 242 14.86 -14.65 6.18
C LEU A 242 14.23 -15.35 4.96
N MET A 243 13.02 -15.88 5.13
CA MET A 243 12.28 -16.57 4.07
C MET A 243 11.18 -15.67 3.49
N ALA A 244 11.14 -15.51 2.16
CA ALA A 244 10.17 -14.66 1.46
C ALA A 244 8.72 -14.79 1.99
N PRO A 245 8.14 -16.00 2.13
CA PRO A 245 6.76 -16.13 2.58
C PRO A 245 6.54 -15.59 4.00
N ARG A 246 7.44 -15.92 4.95
CA ARG A 246 7.32 -15.49 6.35
C ARG A 246 7.52 -13.99 6.49
N VAL A 247 8.48 -13.42 5.76
CA VAL A 247 8.70 -11.97 5.68
C VAL A 247 7.46 -11.28 5.10
N ALA A 248 6.89 -11.79 4.02
CA ALA A 248 5.69 -11.22 3.40
C ALA A 248 4.46 -11.31 4.33
N ILE A 249 4.32 -12.35 5.14
CA ILE A 249 3.26 -12.45 6.14
C ILE A 249 3.40 -11.35 7.18
N ALA A 250 4.60 -11.17 7.77
CA ALA A 250 4.84 -10.09 8.72
C ALA A 250 4.66 -8.70 8.10
N ALA A 251 5.14 -8.50 6.86
CA ALA A 251 4.95 -7.26 6.11
C ALA A 251 3.47 -6.96 5.86
N ASN A 252 2.67 -7.96 5.48
CA ASN A 252 1.23 -7.80 5.27
C ASN A 252 0.46 -7.63 6.58
N HIS A 253 0.93 -8.19 7.70
CA HIS A 253 0.43 -7.82 9.03
C HIS A 253 0.68 -6.33 9.30
N GLN A 254 1.89 -5.81 9.06
CA GLN A 254 2.16 -4.37 9.21
C GLN A 254 1.26 -3.52 8.30
N ALA A 255 1.17 -3.85 7.00
CA ALA A 255 0.33 -3.12 6.05
C ALA A 255 -1.16 -3.17 6.41
N ASN A 256 -1.66 -4.31 6.87
CA ASN A 256 -3.03 -4.44 7.33
C ASN A 256 -3.28 -3.69 8.65
N THR A 257 -2.31 -3.68 9.57
CA THR A 257 -2.37 -2.83 10.78
C THR A 257 -2.46 -1.35 10.41
N VAL A 258 -1.69 -0.88 9.42
CA VAL A 258 -1.83 0.49 8.89
C VAL A 258 -3.24 0.73 8.37
N LEU A 259 -3.80 -0.18 7.56
CA LEU A 259 -5.17 -0.08 7.06
C LEU A 259 -6.19 -0.01 8.21
N ARG A 260 -6.08 -0.88 9.20
CA ARG A 260 -6.96 -0.91 10.37
C ARG A 260 -6.90 0.41 11.14
N ILE A 261 -5.70 0.95 11.40
CA ILE A 261 -5.52 2.27 12.02
C ILE A 261 -6.19 3.37 11.20
N LEU A 262 -6.04 3.35 9.87
CA LEU A 262 -6.69 4.31 8.98
C LEU A 262 -8.21 4.19 9.01
N MET A 263 -8.76 3.04 9.41
CA MET A 263 -10.19 2.81 9.62
C MET A 263 -10.65 3.03 11.06
N ASP A 264 -9.79 3.57 11.94
CA ASP A 264 -10.01 3.71 13.39
C ASP A 264 -10.17 2.38 14.16
N GLU A 265 -9.82 1.26 13.54
CA GLU A 265 -9.80 -0.08 14.14
C GLU A 265 -8.45 -0.30 14.86
N LYS A 266 -8.34 0.18 16.10
CA LYS A 266 -7.05 0.24 16.84
C LYS A 266 -6.78 -0.94 17.76
N ASP A 267 -7.73 -1.86 17.87
CA ASP A 267 -7.70 -3.01 18.77
C ASP A 267 -6.88 -4.16 18.16
N VAL A 268 -6.39 -5.11 18.97
CA VAL A 268 -5.54 -6.21 18.49
C VAL A 268 -5.99 -7.55 19.02
#